data_AF-A0A452RRM0-F1
#
_entry.id   AF-A0A452RRM0-F1
#
_cell.length_a   1.000
_cell.length_b   1.000
_cell.length_c   1.000
_cell.angle_alpha   90.00
_cell.angle_beta   90.00
_cell.angle_gamma   90.00
#
_symmetry.space_group_name_H-M   'P 1'
#
loop_
_entity.id
_entity.type
_entity.pdbx_description
1 polymer ?
#
loop_
_entity_poly.entity_id
_entity_poly.type
_entity_poly.pdbx_seq_one_letter_code
_entity_poly.pdbx_strand_id
1 'polypeptide(L)'
;MDKLWRKRKPPVPLDWAEVQSQGEETNASDQQNEPQLGLKDQQVLDVKSYACLFSKSIETLRVHLAEKGDGAELIWDKDDPSAMDFVTSAANLRMHIFSMNMKSRFDIKSMAGNIIPAIATTNAVIAGLIVLEGLKILSGKIDQCRTIFLNKQPNPRKKLLVPCALDRPNPNCYVCASKPEVTVRLNVHKVTVLTLQDKIVKEKFAMVAPDVQIEDGKGTILISSEEGETEGILHCI
;
A
#
# COMPACT_ATOMS: atom_id res chain seq x y z
N MET A 1 19.00 -23.08 9.20
CA MET A 1 19.10 -22.29 7.93
C MET A 1 20.37 -21.44 7.98
N ASP A 2 21.51 -22.03 8.36
CA ASP A 2 22.59 -21.23 8.97
C ASP A 2 23.47 -20.55 7.92
N LYS A 3 23.32 -20.96 6.66
CA LYS A 3 23.90 -20.29 5.50
C LYS A 3 23.47 -18.81 5.39
N LEU A 4 22.28 -18.45 5.87
CA LEU A 4 21.76 -17.07 5.82
C LEU A 4 22.55 -16.10 6.72
N TRP A 5 23.10 -16.58 7.84
CA TRP A 5 23.71 -15.75 8.89
C TRP A 5 25.25 -15.74 8.84
N ARG A 6 25.85 -16.32 7.79
CA ARG A 6 27.32 -16.33 7.63
C ARG A 6 27.94 -14.94 7.45
N LYS A 7 27.17 -13.99 6.90
CA LYS A 7 27.64 -12.63 6.58
C LYS A 7 26.88 -11.53 7.32
N ARG A 8 25.81 -11.87 8.04
CA ARG A 8 24.90 -10.92 8.69
C ARG A 8 24.69 -11.34 10.13
N LYS A 9 24.51 -10.38 11.04
CA LYS A 9 24.20 -10.65 12.44
C LYS A 9 22.93 -11.53 12.52
N PRO A 10 22.96 -12.66 13.26
CA PRO A 10 21.80 -13.50 13.42
C PRO A 10 20.71 -12.78 14.24
N PRO A 11 19.41 -13.09 14.02
CA PRO A 11 18.34 -12.56 14.84
C PRO A 11 18.44 -13.07 16.28
N VAL A 12 18.07 -12.23 17.24
CA VAL A 12 17.98 -12.58 18.67
C VAL A 12 16.51 -12.83 19.01
N PRO A 13 16.12 -14.06 19.36
CA PRO A 13 14.75 -14.36 19.79
C PRO A 13 14.36 -13.55 21.04
N LEU A 14 13.07 -13.25 21.17
CA LEU A 14 12.50 -12.63 22.35
C LEU A 14 11.64 -13.65 23.09
N ASP A 15 11.82 -13.76 24.40
CA ASP A 15 10.93 -14.49 25.30
C ASP A 15 9.95 -13.53 25.98
N TRP A 16 8.69 -13.95 26.11
CA TRP A 16 7.64 -13.10 26.68
C TRP A 16 7.89 -12.80 28.16
N ALA A 17 8.28 -13.79 28.96
CA ALA A 17 8.49 -13.61 30.40
C ALA A 17 9.70 -12.68 30.65
N GLU A 18 10.79 -12.87 29.91
CA GLU A 18 11.99 -12.03 30.01
C GLU A 18 11.71 -10.56 29.65
N VAL A 19 10.94 -10.30 28.58
CA VAL A 19 10.59 -8.94 28.17
C VAL A 19 9.72 -8.25 29.23
N GLN A 20 8.85 -8.98 29.92
CA GLN A 20 8.02 -8.41 30.98
C GLN A 20 8.81 -8.10 32.27
N SER A 21 9.77 -8.96 32.64
CA SER A 21 10.58 -8.80 33.86
C SER A 21 11.63 -7.70 33.78
N GLN A 22 12.17 -7.41 32.59
CA GLN A 22 13.20 -6.39 32.38
C GLN A 22 12.77 -4.94 32.72
N GLY A 23 11.47 -4.69 32.94
CA GLY A 23 10.97 -3.38 33.35
C GLY A 23 10.89 -3.14 34.86
N GLU A 24 11.24 -4.11 35.71
CA GLU A 24 11.16 -3.98 37.17
C GLU A 24 12.49 -3.52 37.81
N GLU A 25 13.62 -3.60 37.11
CA GLU A 25 14.95 -3.29 37.67
C GLU A 25 15.45 -1.85 37.43
N THR A 26 14.72 -1.02 36.68
CA THR A 26 15.01 0.43 36.64
C THR A 26 14.40 1.11 37.85
N ASN A 27 15.25 1.27 38.88
CA ASN A 27 15.00 2.05 40.09
C ASN A 27 14.25 3.35 39.81
N ALA A 28 13.21 3.57 40.62
CA ALA A 28 12.50 4.82 40.78
C ALA A 28 13.40 5.91 41.42
N SER A 29 14.30 6.49 40.62
CA SER A 29 14.92 7.78 40.93
C SER A 29 15.34 8.50 39.65
N ASP A 30 14.82 9.70 39.47
CA ASP A 30 15.21 10.74 38.50
C ASP A 30 14.79 10.61 37.02
N GLN A 31 13.48 10.62 36.76
CA GLN A 31 12.94 11.20 35.52
C GLN A 31 11.71 12.08 35.81
N GLN A 32 11.90 13.12 36.63
CA GLN A 32 10.99 14.26 36.61
C GLN A 32 11.50 15.27 35.57
N ASN A 33 10.68 15.50 34.54
CA ASN A 33 10.73 16.63 33.59
C ASN A 33 11.88 16.66 32.55
N GLU A 34 11.96 15.65 31.67
CA GLU A 34 12.38 15.92 30.29
C GLU A 34 11.15 16.43 29.50
N PRO A 35 11.21 17.59 28.84
CA PRO A 35 10.08 18.08 28.06
C PRO A 35 9.74 17.06 26.97
N GLN A 36 8.51 16.54 26.97
CA GLN A 36 8.03 15.64 25.92
C GLN A 36 8.15 16.37 24.57
N LEU A 37 9.19 16.04 23.82
CA LEU A 37 9.48 16.65 22.53
C LEU A 37 8.55 16.03 21.47
N GLY A 38 7.60 16.82 20.95
CA GLY A 38 6.73 16.42 19.85
C GLY A 38 5.43 15.70 20.26
N LEU A 39 4.75 15.13 19.26
CA LEU A 39 3.48 14.41 19.46
C LEU A 39 3.74 13.05 20.12
N LYS A 40 2.77 12.54 20.90
CA LYS A 40 2.86 11.21 21.53
C LYS A 40 3.22 10.10 20.52
N ASP A 41 2.60 10.13 19.35
CA ASP A 41 2.82 9.14 18.29
C ASP A 41 4.20 9.22 17.62
N GLN A 42 4.95 10.31 17.84
CA GLN A 42 6.33 10.48 17.35
C GLN A 42 7.37 9.92 18.31
N GLN A 43 6.97 9.52 19.51
CA GLN A 43 7.88 8.90 20.48
C GLN A 43 8.10 7.42 20.12
N VAL A 44 9.36 6.99 20.19
CA VAL A 44 9.74 5.59 20.06
C VAL A 44 9.66 4.97 21.46
N LEU A 45 8.86 3.93 21.61
CA LEU A 45 8.68 3.23 22.88
C LEU A 45 9.74 2.15 23.05
N ASP A 46 9.85 1.63 24.27
CA ASP A 46 10.69 0.48 24.59
C ASP A 46 10.05 -0.86 24.16
N VAL A 47 10.83 -1.94 24.24
CA VAL A 47 10.43 -3.27 23.79
C VAL A 47 9.24 -3.81 24.61
N LYS A 48 9.21 -3.57 25.93
CA LYS A 48 8.12 -4.04 26.80
C LYS A 48 6.82 -3.32 26.47
N SER A 49 6.87 -2.01 26.24
CA SER A 49 5.70 -1.24 25.79
C SER A 49 5.12 -1.76 24.47
N TYR A 50 5.96 -2.04 23.47
CA TYR A 50 5.47 -2.63 22.21
C TYR A 50 4.95 -4.06 22.37
N ALA A 51 5.54 -4.88 23.25
CA ALA A 51 5.02 -6.22 23.56
C ALA A 51 3.63 -6.16 24.22
N CYS A 52 3.43 -5.24 25.16
CA CYS A 52 2.11 -5.01 25.76
C CYS A 52 1.09 -4.51 24.72
N LEU A 53 1.50 -3.56 23.85
CA LEU A 53 0.66 -3.05 22.78
C LEU A 53 0.25 -4.15 21.79
N PHE A 54 1.18 -5.07 21.47
CA PHE A 54 0.91 -6.23 20.62
C PHE A 54 -0.21 -7.10 21.20
N SER A 55 -0.09 -7.49 22.47
CA SER A 55 -1.12 -8.28 23.17
C SER A 55 -2.48 -7.56 23.17
N LYS A 56 -2.50 -6.28 23.55
CA LYS A 56 -3.72 -5.47 23.59
C LYS A 56 -4.39 -5.38 22.21
N SER A 57 -3.60 -5.16 21.16
CA SER A 57 -4.13 -5.04 19.80
C SER A 57 -4.80 -6.33 19.32
N ILE A 58 -4.23 -7.50 19.66
CA ILE A 58 -4.83 -8.80 19.35
C ILE A 58 -6.14 -9.00 20.11
N GLU A 59 -6.19 -8.62 21.39
CA GLU A 59 -7.41 -8.73 22.20
C GLU A 59 -8.56 -7.89 21.68
N THR A 60 -8.28 -6.73 21.08
CA THR A 60 -9.29 -5.90 20.41
C THR A 60 -9.66 -6.48 19.05
N LEU A 61 -8.68 -6.84 18.22
CA LEU A 61 -8.93 -7.35 16.87
C LEU A 61 -9.70 -8.67 16.86
N ARG A 62 -9.49 -9.55 17.85
CA ARG A 62 -10.30 -10.78 17.98
C ARG A 62 -11.78 -10.48 18.24
N VAL A 63 -12.09 -9.41 18.98
CA VAL A 63 -13.48 -9.00 19.25
C VAL A 63 -14.10 -8.44 17.97
N HIS A 64 -13.38 -7.57 17.26
CA HIS A 64 -13.83 -7.05 15.96
C HIS A 64 -14.07 -8.17 14.94
N LEU A 65 -13.23 -9.22 14.93
CA LEU A 65 -13.42 -10.38 14.07
C LEU A 65 -14.69 -11.16 14.46
N ALA A 66 -14.91 -11.40 15.75
CA ALA A 66 -16.09 -12.10 16.25
C ALA A 66 -17.40 -11.34 15.94
N GLU A 67 -17.38 -10.01 15.96
CA GLU A 67 -18.53 -9.15 15.62
C GLU A 67 -18.94 -9.25 14.13
N LYS A 68 -18.02 -9.59 13.24
CA LYS A 68 -18.32 -9.72 11.80
C LYS A 68 -19.00 -11.03 11.40
N GLY A 69 -18.97 -12.05 12.27
CA GLY A 69 -19.57 -13.36 12.01
C GLY A 69 -18.61 -14.40 11.46
N ASP A 70 -19.13 -15.60 11.23
CA ASP A 70 -18.35 -16.77 10.83
C ASP A 70 -17.81 -16.65 9.40
N GLY A 71 -16.55 -17.06 9.20
CA GLY A 71 -15.86 -16.95 7.91
C GLY A 71 -15.53 -15.53 7.44
N ALA A 72 -15.76 -14.51 8.26
CA ALA A 72 -15.44 -13.12 7.91
C ALA A 72 -13.94 -12.82 8.05
N GLU A 73 -13.46 -11.85 7.27
CA GLU A 73 -12.08 -11.37 7.33
C GLU A 73 -12.01 -9.89 7.77
N LEU A 74 -10.93 -9.56 8.47
CA LEU A 74 -10.59 -8.16 8.74
C LEU A 74 -9.83 -7.58 7.54
N ILE A 75 -10.26 -6.41 7.10
CA ILE A 75 -9.56 -5.62 6.09
C ILE A 75 -8.73 -4.60 6.86
N TRP A 76 -7.43 -4.55 6.59
CA TRP A 76 -6.55 -3.61 7.26
C TRP A 76 -6.87 -2.16 6.86
N ASP A 77 -7.01 -1.28 7.86
CA ASP A 77 -7.14 0.15 7.69
C ASP A 77 -6.13 0.90 8.57
N LYS A 78 -5.41 1.86 7.98
CA LYS A 78 -4.46 2.74 8.68
C LYS A 78 -5.14 3.65 9.70
N ASP A 79 -6.44 3.88 9.56
CA ASP A 79 -7.22 4.76 10.43
C ASP A 79 -7.95 4.01 11.55
N ASP A 80 -8.00 2.66 11.50
CA ASP A 80 -8.36 1.83 12.66
C ASP A 80 -7.22 1.84 13.69
N PRO A 81 -7.46 2.34 14.92
CA PRO A 81 -6.44 2.38 15.96
C PRO A 81 -5.84 1.00 16.26
N SER A 82 -6.67 -0.04 16.36
CA SER A 82 -6.25 -1.39 16.77
C SER A 82 -5.43 -2.10 15.69
N ALA A 83 -5.82 -1.96 14.42
CA ALA A 83 -5.07 -2.49 13.28
C ALA A 83 -3.71 -1.78 13.13
N MET A 84 -3.67 -0.45 13.33
CA MET A 84 -2.42 0.30 13.26
C MET A 84 -1.49 -0.01 14.44
N ASP A 85 -2.04 -0.22 15.64
CA ASP A 85 -1.28 -0.60 16.83
C ASP A 85 -0.68 -2.01 16.70
N PHE A 86 -1.42 -2.94 16.09
CA PHE A 86 -0.92 -4.28 15.75
C PHE A 86 0.28 -4.21 14.79
N VAL A 87 0.15 -3.46 13.68
CA VAL A 87 1.26 -3.30 12.71
C VAL A 87 2.46 -2.60 13.35
N THR A 88 2.23 -1.55 14.13
CA THR A 88 3.28 -0.79 14.82
C THR A 88 4.07 -1.67 15.78
N SER A 89 3.38 -2.39 16.65
CA SER A 89 4.00 -3.25 17.66
C SER A 89 4.72 -4.44 17.02
N ALA A 90 4.06 -5.19 16.13
CA ALA A 90 4.64 -6.34 15.45
C ALA A 90 5.88 -5.97 14.62
N ALA A 91 5.85 -4.84 13.90
CA ALA A 91 6.98 -4.37 13.12
C ALA A 91 8.17 -3.96 14.00
N ASN A 92 7.92 -3.26 15.11
CA ASN A 92 8.98 -2.84 16.05
C ASN A 92 9.63 -4.02 16.78
N LEU A 93 8.85 -4.99 17.24
CA LEU A 93 9.40 -6.22 17.82
C LEU A 93 10.27 -6.97 16.80
N ARG A 94 9.82 -7.06 15.55
CA ARG A 94 10.63 -7.64 14.46
C ARG A 94 11.90 -6.83 14.21
N MET A 95 11.83 -5.49 14.17
CA MET A 95 13.02 -4.65 14.02
C MET A 95 14.04 -4.93 15.13
N HIS A 96 13.58 -5.01 16.37
CA HIS A 96 14.43 -5.31 17.52
C HIS A 96 15.12 -6.69 17.40
N ILE A 97 14.37 -7.74 17.06
CA ILE A 97 14.89 -9.10 16.83
C ILE A 97 16.06 -9.10 15.83
N PHE A 98 15.97 -8.28 14.79
CA PHE A 98 17.00 -8.16 13.75
C PHE A 98 18.01 -7.03 14.01
N SER A 99 18.11 -6.52 15.25
CA SER A 99 19.03 -5.44 15.66
C SER A 99 18.89 -4.16 14.81
N MET A 100 17.67 -3.82 14.41
CA MET A 100 17.33 -2.56 13.75
C MET A 100 16.70 -1.59 14.74
N ASN A 101 16.92 -0.29 14.54
CA ASN A 101 16.29 0.75 15.35
C ASN A 101 14.77 0.74 15.14
N MET A 102 14.04 0.67 16.26
CA MET A 102 12.58 0.79 16.26
C MET A 102 12.15 2.18 15.79
N LYS A 103 10.92 2.27 15.29
CA LYS A 103 10.33 3.49 14.72
C LYS A 103 9.05 3.88 15.45
N SER A 104 8.75 5.18 15.41
CA SER A 104 7.56 5.73 16.02
C SER A 104 6.29 5.22 15.33
N ARG A 105 5.15 5.27 16.04
CA ARG A 105 3.84 4.94 15.46
C ARG A 105 3.53 5.83 14.25
N PHE A 106 3.91 7.10 14.33
CA PHE A 106 3.76 8.07 13.26
C PHE A 106 4.50 7.65 11.98
N ASP A 107 5.77 7.26 12.08
CA ASP A 107 6.57 6.82 10.94
C ASP A 107 6.03 5.52 10.34
N ILE A 108 5.65 4.56 11.18
CA ILE A 108 5.11 3.28 10.72
C ILE A 108 3.75 3.49 10.04
N LYS A 109 2.88 4.35 10.58
CA LYS A 109 1.61 4.70 9.93
C LYS A 109 1.83 5.35 8.56
N SER A 110 2.82 6.24 8.45
CA SER A 110 3.20 6.85 7.18
C SER A 110 3.64 5.82 6.13
N MET A 111 4.51 4.88 6.51
CA MET A 111 5.03 3.83 5.62
C MET A 111 3.98 2.76 5.28
N ALA A 112 3.28 2.22 6.28
CA ALA A 112 2.29 1.16 6.10
C ALA A 112 1.07 1.64 5.30
N GLY A 113 0.63 2.87 5.58
CA GLY A 113 -0.50 3.49 4.88
C GLY A 113 -0.15 4.16 3.56
N ASN A 114 1.12 4.16 3.14
CA ASN A 114 1.63 4.93 2.00
C ASN A 114 1.10 6.38 2.00
N ILE A 115 1.17 7.06 3.16
CA ILE A 115 0.53 8.37 3.35
C ILE A 115 1.19 9.42 2.45
N ILE A 116 0.39 10.03 1.57
CA ILE A 116 0.77 11.21 0.79
C ILE A 116 0.32 12.44 1.57
N PRO A 117 1.25 13.31 2.03
CA PRO A 117 0.87 14.55 2.70
C PRO A 117 0.00 15.43 1.80
N ALA A 118 -1.13 15.89 2.33
CA ALA A 118 -2.06 16.74 1.60
C ALA A 118 -2.26 18.07 2.35
N ILE A 119 -2.33 19.16 1.59
CA ILE A 119 -2.68 20.49 2.10
C ILE A 119 -3.82 21.07 1.28
N ALA A 120 -4.76 21.76 1.95
CA ALA A 120 -5.98 22.26 1.33
C ALA A 120 -5.70 23.21 0.14
N THR A 121 -4.64 24.02 0.24
CA THR A 121 -4.28 25.00 -0.78
C THR A 121 -3.88 24.36 -2.11
N THR A 122 -3.18 23.23 -2.09
CA THR A 122 -2.84 22.47 -3.31
C THR A 122 -4.11 22.01 -4.01
N ASN A 123 -5.07 21.44 -3.28
CA ASN A 123 -6.34 20.98 -3.85
C ASN A 123 -7.17 22.14 -4.41
N ALA A 124 -7.22 23.28 -3.72
CA ALA A 124 -7.94 24.46 -4.20
C ALA A 124 -7.36 25.00 -5.51
N VAL A 125 -6.02 25.05 -5.63
CA VAL A 125 -5.36 25.48 -6.88
C VAL A 125 -5.65 24.50 -8.02
N ILE A 126 -5.49 23.19 -7.79
CA ILE A 126 -5.74 22.19 -8.83
C ILE A 126 -7.21 22.17 -9.25
N ALA A 127 -8.16 22.27 -8.32
CA ALA A 127 -9.59 22.35 -8.62
C ALA A 127 -9.94 23.56 -9.50
N GLY A 128 -9.37 24.73 -9.21
CA GLY A 128 -9.53 25.92 -10.05
C GLY A 128 -8.99 25.70 -11.47
N LEU A 129 -7.83 25.08 -11.61
CA LEU A 129 -7.24 24.74 -12.92
C LEU A 129 -8.09 23.73 -13.70
N ILE A 130 -8.69 22.74 -13.03
CA ILE A 130 -9.60 21.76 -13.66
C ILE A 130 -10.79 22.49 -14.31
N VAL A 131 -11.43 23.42 -13.59
CA VAL A 131 -12.57 24.19 -14.13
C VAL A 131 -12.13 25.07 -15.30
N LEU A 132 -10.97 25.72 -15.20
CA LEU A 132 -10.43 26.56 -16.28
C LEU A 132 -10.15 25.75 -17.57
N GLU A 133 -9.59 24.54 -17.46
CA GLU A 133 -9.42 23.65 -18.60
C GLU A 133 -10.78 23.14 -19.12
N GLY A 134 -11.73 22.83 -18.23
CA GLY A 134 -13.09 22.43 -18.59
C GLY A 134 -13.83 23.48 -19.43
N LEU A 135 -13.72 24.77 -19.06
CA LEU A 135 -14.31 25.87 -19.83
C LEU A 135 -13.74 25.97 -21.25
N LYS A 136 -12.44 25.69 -21.44
CA LYS A 136 -11.82 25.67 -22.78
C LYS A 136 -12.38 24.53 -23.62
N ILE A 137 -12.50 23.34 -23.04
CA ILE A 137 -13.08 22.16 -23.71
C ILE A 137 -14.52 22.46 -24.15
N LEU A 138 -15.36 22.97 -23.25
CA LEU A 138 -16.76 23.30 -23.53
C LEU A 138 -16.91 24.43 -24.58
N SER A 139 -15.91 25.30 -24.68
CA SER A 139 -15.86 26.35 -25.71
C SER A 139 -15.33 25.85 -27.07
N GLY A 140 -15.06 24.55 -27.22
CA GLY A 140 -14.47 23.96 -28.43
C GLY A 140 -12.99 24.29 -28.65
N LYS A 141 -12.30 24.80 -27.62
CA LYS A 141 -10.90 25.28 -27.69
C LYS A 141 -9.91 24.26 -27.10
N ILE A 142 -10.04 23.00 -27.51
CA ILE A 142 -9.21 21.89 -27.00
C ILE A 142 -7.73 22.10 -27.36
N ASP A 143 -7.44 22.76 -28.49
CA ASP A 143 -6.10 23.16 -28.92
C ASP A 143 -5.40 24.11 -27.93
N GLN A 144 -6.16 24.78 -27.07
CA GLN A 144 -5.65 25.66 -26.00
C GLN A 144 -5.46 24.94 -24.66
N CYS A 145 -5.86 23.68 -24.56
CA CYS A 145 -5.69 22.88 -23.35
C CYS A 145 -4.23 22.49 -23.14
N ARG A 146 -3.81 22.42 -21.88
CA ARG A 146 -2.41 22.14 -21.49
C ARG A 146 -2.37 21.24 -20.27
N THR A 147 -1.33 20.40 -20.18
CA THR A 147 -0.97 19.75 -18.91
C THR A 147 -0.29 20.78 -18.04
N ILE A 148 -0.89 21.16 -16.91
CA ILE A 148 -0.35 22.19 -16.02
C ILE A 148 0.23 21.54 -14.78
N PHE A 149 1.53 21.75 -14.54
CA PHE A 149 2.21 21.31 -13.32
C PHE A 149 2.29 22.43 -12.30
N LEU A 150 1.97 22.13 -11.04
CA LEU A 150 2.18 23.01 -9.90
C LEU A 150 3.46 22.62 -9.17
N ASN A 151 4.49 23.46 -9.23
CA ASN A 151 5.76 23.22 -8.54
C ASN A 151 5.73 23.79 -7.12
N LYS A 152 6.58 23.25 -6.24
CA LYS A 152 6.83 23.83 -4.89
C LYS A 152 7.63 25.12 -4.95
N GLN A 153 8.57 25.23 -5.89
CA GLN A 153 9.38 26.41 -6.13
C GLN A 153 9.35 26.78 -7.62
N PRO A 154 9.52 28.06 -7.98
CA PRO A 154 9.60 28.45 -9.38
C PRO A 154 10.75 27.73 -10.09
N ASN A 155 10.53 27.31 -11.32
CA ASN A 155 11.60 26.77 -12.16
C ASN A 155 12.60 27.88 -12.58
N PRO A 156 13.72 27.57 -13.27
CA PRO A 156 14.68 28.59 -13.72
C PRO A 156 14.08 29.69 -14.61
N ARG A 157 12.91 29.45 -15.22
CA ARG A 157 12.14 30.42 -16.02
C ARG A 157 11.14 31.23 -15.17
N LYS A 158 11.25 31.17 -13.83
CA LYS A 158 10.39 31.84 -12.84
C LYS A 158 8.91 31.43 -12.92
N LYS A 159 8.61 30.23 -13.44
CA LYS A 159 7.24 29.69 -13.49
C LYS A 159 6.98 28.73 -12.34
N LEU A 160 5.96 29.04 -11.55
CA LEU A 160 5.42 28.15 -10.51
C LEU A 160 4.38 27.17 -11.10
N LEU A 161 3.49 27.70 -11.94
CA LEU A 161 2.58 26.93 -12.78
C LEU A 161 3.21 26.76 -14.17
N VAL A 162 3.45 25.52 -14.56
CA VAL A 162 4.15 25.19 -15.81
C VAL A 162 3.18 24.50 -16.77
N PRO A 163 2.62 25.23 -17.76
CA PRO A 163 1.81 24.62 -18.81
C PRO A 163 2.71 23.95 -19.86
N CYS A 164 2.38 22.70 -20.19
CA CYS A 164 2.98 21.88 -21.23
C CYS A 164 1.94 21.53 -22.30
N ALA A 165 2.37 21.42 -23.56
CA ALA A 165 1.49 20.97 -24.63
C ALA A 165 0.98 19.55 -24.33
N LEU A 166 -0.23 19.24 -24.81
CA LEU A 166 -0.77 17.88 -24.71
C LEU A 166 -0.02 16.97 -25.68
N ASP A 167 0.42 15.82 -25.19
CA ASP A 167 1.08 14.81 -26.01
C ASP A 167 0.05 14.09 -26.89
N ARG A 168 0.50 13.63 -28.06
CA ARG A 168 -0.33 12.81 -28.95
C ARG A 168 -0.48 11.39 -28.40
N PRO A 169 -1.55 10.65 -28.78
CA PRO A 169 -1.69 9.25 -28.42
C PRO A 169 -0.43 8.44 -28.78
N ASN A 170 0.09 7.69 -27.82
CA ASN A 170 1.24 6.81 -28.04
C ASN A 170 0.81 5.60 -28.89
N PRO A 171 1.43 5.35 -30.07
CA PRO A 171 1.10 4.20 -30.91
C PRO A 171 1.29 2.84 -30.22
N ASN A 172 2.17 2.77 -29.23
CA ASN A 172 2.49 1.55 -28.48
C ASN A 172 1.64 1.39 -27.20
N CYS A 173 0.59 2.20 -27.03
CA CYS A 173 -0.28 2.12 -25.85
C CYS A 173 -1.16 0.86 -25.90
N TYR A 174 -1.07 0.01 -24.88
CA TYR A 174 -1.90 -1.20 -24.77
C TYR A 174 -3.37 -0.94 -24.38
N VAL A 175 -3.78 0.33 -24.26
CA VAL A 175 -5.14 0.72 -23.87
C VAL A 175 -5.86 1.44 -25.00
N CYS A 176 -5.29 2.51 -25.54
CA CYS A 176 -5.98 3.38 -26.51
C CYS A 176 -5.57 3.18 -27.99
N ALA A 177 -4.61 2.30 -28.28
CA ALA A 177 -4.30 1.93 -29.66
C ALA A 177 -5.47 1.16 -30.29
N SER A 178 -5.58 1.17 -31.64
CA SER A 178 -6.71 0.54 -32.34
C SER A 178 -6.78 -0.98 -32.18
N LYS A 179 -5.64 -1.64 -32.02
CA LYS A 179 -5.51 -3.08 -31.76
C LYS A 179 -4.36 -3.26 -30.76
N PRO A 180 -4.63 -3.10 -29.46
CA PRO A 180 -3.59 -3.17 -28.45
C PRO A 180 -3.15 -4.62 -28.26
N GLU A 181 -1.85 -4.86 -28.29
CA GLU A 181 -1.25 -6.17 -28.06
C GLU A 181 -0.17 -6.07 -26.98
N VAL A 182 -0.05 -7.13 -26.18
CA VAL A 182 0.95 -7.24 -25.12
C VAL A 182 1.56 -8.64 -25.13
N THR A 183 2.80 -8.77 -24.70
CA THR A 183 3.49 -10.06 -24.57
C THR A 183 3.81 -10.33 -23.10
N VAL A 184 3.32 -11.45 -22.58
CA VAL A 184 3.60 -11.89 -21.21
C VAL A 184 4.49 -13.13 -21.24
N ARG A 185 5.55 -13.13 -20.45
CA ARG A 185 6.42 -14.29 -20.26
C ARG A 185 6.10 -14.95 -18.93
N LEU A 186 5.68 -16.20 -18.96
CA LEU A 186 5.34 -16.98 -17.78
C LEU A 186 5.70 -18.46 -17.97
N ASN A 187 5.69 -19.24 -16.87
CA ASN A 187 5.82 -20.68 -16.94
C ASN A 187 4.43 -21.32 -16.97
N VAL A 188 4.04 -21.81 -18.16
CA VAL A 188 2.73 -22.44 -18.40
C VAL A 188 2.48 -23.68 -17.56
N HIS A 189 3.51 -24.33 -17.00
CA HIS A 189 3.36 -25.51 -16.14
C HIS A 189 3.27 -25.17 -14.65
N LYS A 190 3.28 -23.89 -14.28
CA LYS A 190 3.21 -23.42 -12.89
C LYS A 190 2.12 -22.38 -12.66
N VAL A 191 1.78 -21.61 -13.67
CA VAL A 191 0.74 -20.58 -13.57
C VAL A 191 -0.60 -21.24 -13.76
N THR A 192 -1.48 -21.07 -12.78
CA THR A 192 -2.88 -21.50 -12.88
C THR A 192 -3.74 -20.45 -13.54
N VAL A 193 -4.94 -20.84 -14.00
CA VAL A 193 -5.95 -19.92 -14.53
C VAL A 193 -6.33 -18.84 -13.52
N LEU A 194 -6.44 -19.17 -12.23
CA LEU A 194 -6.69 -18.19 -11.16
C LEU A 194 -5.57 -17.14 -11.07
N THR A 195 -4.31 -17.58 -11.18
CA THR A 195 -3.17 -16.65 -11.15
C THR A 195 -3.18 -15.72 -12.36
N LEU A 196 -3.57 -16.24 -13.53
CA LEU A 196 -3.77 -15.46 -14.74
C LEU A 196 -4.90 -14.43 -14.54
N GLN A 197 -6.05 -14.85 -14.01
CA GLN A 197 -7.19 -13.97 -13.77
C GLN A 197 -6.87 -12.84 -12.80
N ASP A 198 -6.42 -13.19 -11.58
CA ASP A 198 -6.33 -12.20 -10.50
C ASP A 198 -5.08 -11.34 -10.61
N LYS A 199 -3.91 -11.95 -10.84
CA LYS A 199 -2.63 -11.22 -10.79
C LYS A 199 -2.23 -10.59 -12.11
N ILE A 200 -2.64 -11.18 -13.24
CA ILE A 200 -2.24 -10.70 -14.56
C ILE A 200 -3.36 -9.83 -15.15
N VAL A 201 -4.57 -10.37 -15.28
CA VAL A 201 -5.64 -9.68 -15.99
C VAL A 201 -6.30 -8.61 -15.12
N LYS A 202 -6.68 -8.93 -13.89
CA LYS A 202 -7.28 -7.97 -12.95
C LYS A 202 -6.24 -7.01 -12.36
N GLU A 203 -5.21 -7.51 -11.69
CA GLU A 203 -4.24 -6.66 -10.99
C GLU A 203 -3.32 -5.90 -11.96
N LYS A 204 -2.69 -6.60 -12.92
CA LYS A 204 -1.68 -5.97 -13.80
C LYS A 204 -2.29 -5.20 -14.98
N PHE A 205 -3.35 -5.71 -15.60
CA PHE A 205 -4.04 -5.04 -16.71
C PHE A 205 -5.26 -4.22 -16.29
N ALA A 206 -5.60 -4.18 -15.00
CA ALA A 206 -6.67 -3.36 -14.44
C ALA A 206 -8.06 -3.64 -15.05
N MET A 207 -8.31 -4.88 -15.49
CA MET A 207 -9.64 -5.30 -15.92
C MET A 207 -10.53 -5.57 -14.70
N VAL A 208 -11.81 -5.19 -14.77
CA VAL A 208 -12.76 -5.37 -13.67
C VAL A 208 -13.36 -6.77 -13.70
N ALA A 209 -13.99 -7.12 -14.81
CA ALA A 209 -14.63 -8.41 -15.06
C ALA A 209 -14.16 -8.92 -16.44
N PRO A 210 -13.05 -9.66 -16.50
CA PRO A 210 -12.46 -10.07 -17.78
C PRO A 210 -13.05 -11.38 -18.31
N ASP A 211 -13.28 -11.41 -19.61
CA ASP A 211 -13.49 -12.64 -20.38
C ASP A 211 -12.24 -12.95 -21.20
N VAL A 212 -11.72 -14.18 -21.09
CA VAL A 212 -10.47 -14.58 -21.75
C VAL A 212 -10.68 -15.88 -22.52
N GLN A 213 -10.33 -15.84 -23.80
CA GLN A 213 -10.37 -16.98 -24.72
C GLN A 213 -9.03 -17.20 -25.41
N ILE A 214 -8.79 -18.43 -25.87
CA ILE A 214 -7.63 -18.78 -26.71
C ILE A 214 -7.98 -18.54 -28.17
N GLU A 215 -7.08 -17.89 -28.92
CA GLU A 215 -7.19 -17.75 -30.37
C GLU A 215 -6.73 -19.01 -31.10
N ASP A 216 -7.50 -20.09 -30.99
CA ASP A 216 -7.27 -21.38 -31.66
C ASP A 216 -8.26 -21.66 -32.81
N GLY A 217 -9.15 -20.72 -33.10
CA GLY A 217 -10.25 -20.85 -34.07
C GLY A 217 -11.49 -21.57 -33.53
N LYS A 218 -11.42 -22.20 -32.34
CA LYS A 218 -12.57 -22.77 -31.61
C LYS A 218 -13.13 -21.80 -30.57
N GLY A 219 -12.30 -20.89 -30.06
CA GLY A 219 -12.69 -19.94 -29.03
C GLY A 219 -12.79 -20.59 -27.66
N THR A 220 -11.78 -21.38 -27.29
CA THR A 220 -11.75 -22.05 -25.98
C THR A 220 -11.73 -21.00 -24.85
N ILE A 221 -12.76 -20.99 -24.01
CA ILE A 221 -12.92 -20.05 -22.90
C ILE A 221 -12.09 -20.50 -21.69
N LEU A 222 -11.29 -19.60 -21.15
CA LEU A 222 -10.48 -19.81 -19.94
C LEU A 222 -11.04 -19.09 -18.72
N ILE A 223 -11.54 -17.88 -18.91
CA ILE A 223 -12.08 -17.04 -17.84
C ILE A 223 -13.38 -16.45 -18.35
N SER A 224 -14.45 -16.60 -17.57
CA SER A 224 -15.73 -15.92 -17.77
C SER A 224 -15.95 -14.89 -16.65
N SER A 225 -16.60 -13.79 -17.01
CA SER A 225 -17.09 -12.78 -16.07
C SER A 225 -18.37 -13.21 -15.36
N GLU A 226 -19.07 -14.23 -15.86
CA GLU A 226 -20.25 -14.81 -15.22
C GLU A 226 -19.86 -15.80 -14.10
N GLU A 227 -20.42 -15.58 -12.91
CA GLU A 227 -20.17 -16.44 -11.74
C GLU A 227 -20.63 -17.89 -12.01
N GLY A 228 -19.81 -18.87 -11.65
CA GLY A 228 -20.11 -20.29 -11.81
C GLY A 228 -19.73 -20.96 -13.14
N GLU A 229 -19.41 -20.22 -14.21
CA GLU A 229 -19.11 -20.84 -15.51
C GLU A 229 -17.71 -21.48 -15.59
N THR A 230 -16.69 -20.78 -15.07
CA THR A 230 -15.28 -21.20 -15.17
C THR A 230 -14.66 -21.64 -13.85
N GLU A 231 -15.45 -21.81 -12.78
CA GLU A 231 -14.93 -22.16 -11.45
C GLU A 231 -14.22 -23.51 -11.42
N GLY A 232 -14.70 -24.48 -12.22
CA GLY A 232 -14.11 -25.82 -12.31
C GLY A 232 -12.69 -25.86 -12.89
N ILE A 233 -12.23 -24.81 -13.57
CA ILE A 233 -10.91 -24.75 -14.23
C ILE A 233 -9.92 -23.78 -13.57
N LEU A 234 -10.32 -23.04 -12.52
CA LEU A 234 -9.48 -22.02 -11.87
C LEU A 234 -8.16 -22.57 -11.30
N HIS A 235 -8.17 -23.82 -10.84
CA HIS A 235 -7.00 -24.49 -10.27
C HIS A 235 -6.21 -25.32 -11.29
N CYS A 236 -6.67 -25.39 -12.54
CA CYS A 236 -5.94 -26.06 -13.60
C CYS A 236 -4.70 -25.26 -14.01
N ILE A 237 -3.69 -26.01 -14.48
CA ILE A 237 -2.43 -25.53 -15.05
C ILE A 237 -2.54 -25.64 -16.57
#